data_AF-A0A2K4ZA18-F1
#
_entry.id   AF-A0A2K4ZA18-F1
#
_cell.length_a   1.000
_cell.length_b   1.000
_cell.length_c   1.000
_cell.angle_alpha   90.00
_cell.angle_beta   90.00
_cell.angle_gamma   90.00
#
_symmetry.space_group_name_H-M   'P 1'
#
loop_
_entity.id
_entity.type
_entity.pdbx_description
1 polymer ?
#
loop_
_entity_poly.entity_id
_entity_poly.type
_entity_poly.pdbx_seq_one_letter_code
_entity_poly.pdbx_strand_id
1 'polypeptide(L)'
;MEDQEIRQALYQGKVTELIERLAKSEIFLRATQNAIRPDRMLDREYVTRFLAFTELDYTKEFEGNIDHYLIKAMKLVNNYRESDIRRIEDKFQTVMGYCAEIFGKFAFRKYNRIKEQILLSKSYNENWRRGPINKAIFEMWSVCFSELTEEQLDKIVCKRKEFLMKFCDMQQDRGFITAIKAGDQHSTNRRIDMARNMLKEFV
;
A
#
# COMPACT_ATOMS: atom_id res chain seq x y z
N MET A 1 26.51 -11.56 12.47
CA MET A 1 26.97 -10.44 13.32
C MET A 1 26.87 -9.11 12.57
N GLU A 2 27.18 -9.03 11.27
CA GLU A 2 26.94 -7.80 10.45
C GLU A 2 25.47 -7.35 10.37
N ASP A 3 24.51 -8.29 10.41
CA ASP A 3 23.07 -7.99 10.31
C ASP A 3 22.52 -7.08 11.44
N GLN A 4 23.15 -7.05 12.61
CA GLN A 4 22.67 -6.23 13.73
C GLN A 4 23.22 -4.80 13.68
N GLU A 5 24.47 -4.61 13.26
CA GLU A 5 25.09 -3.28 13.14
C GLU A 5 24.52 -2.49 11.95
N ILE A 6 24.27 -3.16 10.82
CA ILE A 6 23.58 -2.56 9.67
C ILE A 6 22.16 -2.15 10.09
N ARG A 7 21.42 -3.02 10.81
CA ARG A 7 20.08 -2.69 11.35
C ARG A 7 20.13 -1.49 12.30
N GLN A 8 21.09 -1.40 13.22
CA GLN A 8 21.21 -0.25 14.13
C GLN A 8 21.50 1.06 13.38
N ALA A 9 22.38 1.05 12.38
CA ALA A 9 22.67 2.23 11.56
C ALA A 9 21.48 2.64 10.67
N LEU A 10 20.66 1.67 10.23
CA LEU A 10 19.43 1.91 9.48
C LEU A 10 18.32 2.53 10.32
N TYR A 11 18.27 2.24 11.63
CA TYR A 11 17.32 2.86 12.55
C TYR A 11 17.72 4.29 12.97
N GLN A 12 18.76 4.86 12.38
CA GLN A 12 19.20 6.23 12.63
C GLN A 12 19.01 7.11 11.38
N GLY A 13 18.68 8.39 11.61
CA GLY A 13 18.52 9.41 10.57
C GLY A 13 17.08 9.83 10.30
N LYS A 14 16.93 10.82 9.42
CA LYS A 14 15.63 11.46 9.10
C LYS A 14 14.57 10.50 8.57
N VAL A 15 14.97 9.38 7.96
CA VAL A 15 14.01 8.38 7.48
C VAL A 15 13.26 7.70 8.63
N THR A 16 13.91 7.47 9.78
CA THR A 16 13.26 6.86 10.94
C THR A 16 12.19 7.79 11.50
N GLU A 17 12.49 9.08 11.61
CA GLU A 17 11.53 10.10 12.05
C GLU A 17 10.36 10.23 11.07
N LEU A 18 10.64 10.26 9.77
CA LEU A 18 9.61 10.27 8.73
C LEU A 18 8.70 9.05 8.85
N ILE A 19 9.27 7.84 8.91
CA ILE A 19 8.52 6.59 9.04
C ILE A 19 7.61 6.64 10.28
N GLU A 20 8.13 7.12 11.40
CA GLU A 20 7.36 7.26 12.63
C GLU A 20 6.22 8.28 12.51
N ARG A 21 6.46 9.44 11.89
CA ARG A 21 5.41 10.45 11.64
C ARG A 21 4.30 9.88 10.76
N LEU A 22 4.67 9.25 9.64
CA LEU A 22 3.71 8.67 8.70
C LEU A 22 2.91 7.51 9.31
N ALA A 23 3.56 6.65 10.10
CA ALA A 23 2.90 5.52 10.77
C ALA A 23 1.88 5.98 11.82
N LYS A 24 2.11 7.13 12.46
CA LYS A 24 1.20 7.75 13.43
C LYS A 24 0.18 8.70 12.80
N SER A 25 0.25 8.96 11.49
CA SER A 25 -0.65 9.89 10.82
C SER A 25 -2.09 9.41 10.84
N GLU A 26 -3.03 10.32 11.08
CA GLU A 26 -4.46 9.98 11.10
C GLU A 26 -4.92 9.36 9.78
N ILE A 27 -4.37 9.82 8.66
CA ILE A 27 -4.71 9.33 7.32
C ILE A 27 -4.35 7.84 7.15
N PHE A 28 -3.18 7.42 7.64
CA PHE A 28 -2.76 6.02 7.61
C PHE A 28 -3.59 5.15 8.56
N LEU A 29 -3.83 5.64 9.78
CA LEU A 29 -4.68 4.95 10.75
C LEU A 29 -6.12 4.78 10.22
N ARG A 30 -6.65 5.77 9.50
CA ARG A 30 -7.95 5.71 8.83
C ARG A 30 -7.94 4.73 7.67
N ALA A 31 -6.96 4.81 6.77
CA ALA A 31 -6.83 3.92 5.61
C ALA A 31 -6.67 2.45 6.03
N THR A 32 -5.95 2.20 7.12
CA THR A 32 -5.72 0.84 7.66
C THR A 32 -6.79 0.43 8.67
N GLN A 33 -7.68 1.36 9.04
CA GLN A 33 -8.72 1.20 10.06
C GLN A 33 -8.20 0.69 11.40
N ASN A 34 -7.04 1.21 11.84
CA ASN A 34 -6.33 0.80 13.05
C ASN A 34 -6.11 -0.73 13.15
N ALA A 35 -6.08 -1.43 12.00
CA ALA A 35 -5.95 -2.88 11.98
C ALA A 35 -4.49 -3.34 12.07
N ILE A 36 -3.54 -2.44 11.82
CA ILE A 36 -2.12 -2.70 12.01
C ILE A 36 -1.79 -2.30 13.43
N ARG A 37 -1.42 -3.29 14.24
CA ARG A 37 -0.99 -3.03 15.59
C ARG A 37 0.47 -2.54 15.56
N PRO A 38 0.85 -1.55 16.39
CA PRO A 38 2.25 -1.11 16.49
C PRO A 38 3.22 -2.14 17.09
N ASP A 39 2.72 -3.28 17.57
CA ASP A 39 3.59 -4.30 18.14
C ASP A 39 4.58 -4.82 17.10
N ARG A 40 5.82 -5.02 17.54
CA ARG A 40 6.94 -5.40 16.69
C ARG A 40 7.19 -4.42 15.51
N MET A 41 6.74 -3.17 15.64
CA MET A 41 6.95 -2.11 14.64
C MET A 41 6.33 -2.42 13.27
N LEU A 42 5.23 -3.18 13.26
CA LEU A 42 4.59 -3.61 12.02
C LEU A 42 4.03 -2.42 11.22
N ASP A 43 3.49 -1.41 11.89
CA ASP A 43 3.06 -0.13 11.30
C ASP A 43 4.19 0.57 10.54
N ARG A 44 5.37 0.65 11.17
CA ARG A 44 6.58 1.20 10.55
C ARG A 44 7.00 0.37 9.34
N GLU A 45 6.91 -0.96 9.41
CA GLU A 45 7.21 -1.83 8.26
C GLU A 45 6.32 -1.53 7.04
N TYR A 46 5.02 -1.26 7.24
CA TYR A 46 4.13 -0.88 6.13
C TYR A 46 4.52 0.47 5.53
N VAL A 47 4.88 1.45 6.34
CA VAL A 47 5.38 2.73 5.83
C VAL A 47 6.69 2.54 5.07
N THR A 48 7.64 1.75 5.60
CA THR A 48 8.90 1.46 4.88
C THR A 48 8.63 0.76 3.55
N ARG A 49 7.64 -0.14 3.49
CA ARG A 49 7.21 -0.76 2.23
C ARG A 49 6.67 0.28 1.25
N PHE A 50 5.87 1.24 1.70
CA PHE A 50 5.44 2.34 0.84
C PHE A 50 6.65 3.07 0.25
N LEU A 51 7.58 3.52 1.10
CA LEU A 51 8.78 4.22 0.65
C LEU A 51 9.59 3.40 -0.36
N ALA A 52 9.79 2.11 -0.09
CA ALA A 52 10.56 1.25 -0.97
C ALA A 52 9.91 1.11 -2.35
N PHE A 53 8.61 0.85 -2.38
CA PHE A 53 7.91 0.60 -3.65
C PHE A 53 7.57 1.88 -4.43
N THR A 54 7.60 3.07 -3.83
CA THR A 54 7.35 4.33 -4.55
C THR A 54 8.62 5.11 -4.89
N GLU A 55 9.73 4.92 -4.16
CA GLU A 55 10.98 5.67 -4.38
C GLU A 55 12.08 4.86 -5.07
N LEU A 56 11.96 3.53 -5.14
CA LEU A 56 12.89 2.66 -5.88
C LEU A 56 12.19 2.03 -7.10
N ASP A 57 12.96 1.70 -8.15
CA ASP A 57 12.43 0.96 -9.29
C ASP A 57 12.32 -0.52 -8.95
N TYR A 58 11.18 -0.95 -8.39
CA TYR A 58 10.95 -2.34 -7.99
C TYR A 58 11.14 -3.34 -9.15
N THR A 59 10.95 -2.93 -10.40
CA THR A 59 11.10 -3.83 -11.55
C THR A 59 12.57 -4.21 -11.81
N LYS A 60 13.51 -3.38 -11.36
CA LYS A 60 14.96 -3.60 -11.51
C LYS A 60 15.65 -3.90 -10.19
N GLU A 61 15.13 -3.38 -9.09
CA GLU A 61 15.83 -3.34 -7.81
C GLU A 61 15.27 -4.33 -6.78
N PHE A 62 14.06 -4.85 -6.97
CA PHE A 62 13.47 -5.82 -6.05
C PHE A 62 13.76 -7.27 -6.50
N GLU A 63 14.73 -7.91 -5.84
CA GLU A 63 15.17 -9.27 -6.18
C GLU A 63 14.49 -10.37 -5.34
N GLY A 64 13.31 -10.10 -4.78
CA GLY A 64 12.57 -11.05 -3.92
C GLY A 64 13.02 -11.09 -2.45
N ASN A 65 14.10 -10.38 -2.09
CA ASN A 65 14.49 -10.18 -0.68
C ASN A 65 13.93 -8.85 -0.16
N ILE A 66 12.82 -8.94 0.57
CA ILE A 66 12.14 -7.76 1.08
C ILE A 66 12.95 -6.99 2.11
N ASP A 67 13.66 -7.67 3.02
CA ASP A 67 14.47 -7.00 4.04
C ASP A 67 15.56 -6.15 3.38
N HIS A 68 16.29 -6.70 2.40
CA HIS A 68 17.30 -5.96 1.67
C HIS A 68 16.71 -4.77 0.90
N TYR A 69 15.52 -4.93 0.32
CA TYR A 69 14.85 -3.87 -0.44
C TYR A 69 14.41 -2.70 0.47
N LEU A 70 13.85 -3.00 1.65
CA LEU A 70 13.49 -1.97 2.63
C LEU A 70 14.73 -1.22 3.13
N ILE A 71 15.83 -1.94 3.37
CA ILE A 71 17.12 -1.37 3.76
C ILE A 71 17.63 -0.38 2.71
N LYS A 72 17.54 -0.75 1.42
CA LYS A 72 17.95 0.10 0.30
C LYS A 72 17.14 1.40 0.27
N ALA A 73 15.83 1.31 0.45
CA ALA A 73 14.94 2.47 0.47
C ALA A 73 15.28 3.42 1.62
N MET A 74 15.52 2.88 2.81
CA MET A 74 15.90 3.68 3.97
C MET A 74 17.22 4.44 3.75
N LYS A 75 18.23 3.78 3.16
CA LYS A 75 19.49 4.43 2.79
C LYS A 75 19.28 5.54 1.76
N LEU A 76 18.44 5.31 0.75
CA LEU A 76 18.12 6.32 -0.26
C LEU A 76 17.45 7.56 0.38
N VAL A 77 16.39 7.36 1.16
CA VAL A 77 15.63 8.44 1.79
C VAL A 77 16.45 9.18 2.84
N ASN A 78 17.39 8.53 3.52
CA ASN A 78 18.32 9.21 4.42
C ASN A 78 19.24 10.23 3.69
N ASN A 79 19.38 10.16 2.37
CA ASN A 79 20.14 11.12 1.58
C ASN A 79 19.28 12.24 0.94
N TYR A 80 17.96 12.20 1.10
CA TYR A 80 17.03 13.16 0.50
C TYR A 80 17.10 14.55 1.13
N ARG A 81 16.78 15.61 0.37
CA ARG A 81 16.65 16.94 0.96
C ARG A 81 15.27 17.10 1.57
N GLU A 82 15.07 18.10 2.41
CA GLU A 82 13.76 18.37 3.02
C GLU A 82 12.62 18.55 2.02
N SER A 83 12.91 19.05 0.80
CA SER A 83 11.91 19.12 -0.28
C SER A 83 11.45 17.74 -0.75
N ASP A 84 12.37 16.78 -0.82
CA ASP A 84 12.07 15.41 -1.25
C ASP A 84 11.31 14.67 -0.12
N ILE A 85 11.64 14.94 1.14
CA ILE A 85 10.88 14.45 2.29
C ILE A 85 9.44 14.96 2.27
N ARG A 86 9.22 16.26 2.06
CA ARG A 86 7.87 16.83 1.93
C ARG A 86 7.09 16.21 0.78
N ARG A 87 7.72 16.01 -0.38
CA ARG A 87 7.11 15.33 -1.53
C ARG A 87 6.62 13.93 -1.16
N ILE A 88 7.40 13.16 -0.40
CA ILE A 88 7.00 11.85 0.09
C ILE A 88 5.81 11.95 1.04
N GLU A 89 5.85 12.88 1.99
CA GLU A 89 4.76 13.07 2.95
C GLU A 89 3.45 13.41 2.23
N ASP A 90 3.46 14.36 1.31
CA ASP A 90 2.31 14.75 0.51
C ASP A 90 1.79 13.57 -0.31
N LYS A 91 2.68 12.86 -1.02
CA LYS A 91 2.32 11.68 -1.82
C LYS A 91 1.71 10.58 -0.97
N PHE A 92 2.26 10.31 0.21
CA PHE A 92 1.74 9.32 1.14
C PHE A 92 0.35 9.72 1.65
N GLN A 93 0.16 10.99 2.02
CA GLN A 93 -1.14 11.50 2.47
C GLN A 93 -2.20 11.36 1.37
N THR A 94 -1.89 11.76 0.14
CA THR A 94 -2.78 11.61 -1.02
C THR A 94 -3.15 10.15 -1.25
N VAL A 95 -2.15 9.27 -1.36
CA VAL A 95 -2.40 7.84 -1.63
C VAL A 95 -3.23 7.18 -0.53
N MET A 96 -2.88 7.39 0.75
CA MET A 96 -3.64 6.83 1.87
C MET A 96 -5.05 7.42 1.97
N GLY A 97 -5.20 8.71 1.65
CA GLY A 97 -6.49 9.37 1.59
C GLY A 97 -7.43 8.73 0.58
N TYR A 98 -6.99 8.60 -0.67
CA TYR A 98 -7.76 7.94 -1.72
C TYR A 98 -7.99 6.45 -1.43
N CYS A 99 -7.02 5.75 -0.84
CA CYS A 99 -7.24 4.37 -0.42
C CYS A 99 -8.36 4.27 0.63
N ALA A 100 -8.38 5.18 1.61
CA ALA A 100 -9.43 5.23 2.62
C ALA A 100 -10.81 5.53 2.00
N GLU A 101 -10.87 6.48 1.06
CA GLU A 101 -12.12 6.89 0.42
C GLU A 101 -12.68 5.84 -0.54
N ILE A 102 -11.84 5.33 -1.44
CA ILE A 102 -12.22 4.35 -2.45
C ILE A 102 -12.55 3.01 -1.77
N PHE A 103 -11.65 2.47 -0.97
CA PHE A 103 -11.82 1.12 -0.43
C PHE A 103 -12.55 1.08 0.92
N GLY A 104 -12.42 2.10 1.77
CA GLY A 104 -12.98 2.11 3.12
C GLY A 104 -12.62 0.84 3.90
N LYS A 105 -13.63 0.07 4.33
CA LYS A 105 -13.43 -1.19 5.07
C LYS A 105 -12.70 -2.29 4.29
N PHE A 106 -12.60 -2.15 2.97
CA PHE A 106 -11.91 -3.10 2.10
C PHE A 106 -10.45 -2.73 1.83
N ALA A 107 -9.99 -1.58 2.33
CA ALA A 107 -8.64 -1.08 2.10
C ALA A 107 -7.60 -2.14 2.46
N PHE A 108 -6.78 -2.48 1.47
CA PHE A 108 -5.66 -3.42 1.58
C PHE A 108 -6.03 -4.84 2.01
N ARG A 109 -7.25 -5.29 1.71
CA ARG A 109 -7.77 -6.60 2.17
C ARG A 109 -8.20 -7.49 1.03
N LYS A 110 -8.16 -8.80 1.31
CA LYS A 110 -8.92 -9.77 0.53
C LYS A 110 -10.39 -9.68 0.91
N TYR A 111 -11.27 -9.73 -0.08
CA TYR A 111 -12.70 -9.83 0.09
C TYR A 111 -13.31 -10.61 -1.07
N ASN A 112 -14.27 -11.46 -0.75
CA ASN A 112 -15.07 -12.24 -1.68
C ASN A 112 -16.44 -11.58 -1.90
N ARG A 113 -17.16 -12.06 -2.94
CA ARG A 113 -18.44 -11.55 -3.45
C ARG A 113 -19.15 -10.62 -2.48
N ILE A 114 -18.94 -9.32 -2.68
CA ILE A 114 -19.63 -8.30 -1.90
C ILE A 114 -21.09 -8.33 -2.40
N LYS A 115 -22.05 -8.59 -1.50
CA LYS A 115 -23.45 -8.30 -1.83
C LYS A 115 -23.53 -6.81 -2.11
N GLU A 116 -24.11 -6.40 -3.23
CA GLU A 116 -24.21 -5.00 -3.64
C GLU A 116 -24.69 -4.06 -2.51
N GLN A 117 -25.59 -4.54 -1.65
CA GLN A 117 -26.05 -3.82 -0.45
C GLN A 117 -24.93 -3.48 0.55
N ILE A 118 -23.89 -4.32 0.68
CA ILE A 118 -22.73 -4.09 1.57
C ILE A 118 -21.80 -2.99 1.01
N LEU A 119 -21.75 -2.80 -0.31
CA LEU A 119 -21.03 -1.68 -0.95
C LEU A 119 -21.72 -0.34 -0.68
N LEU A 120 -23.05 -0.36 -0.57
CA LEU A 120 -23.90 0.81 -0.31
C LEU A 120 -24.08 1.10 1.18
N SER A 121 -23.88 0.10 2.06
CA SER A 121 -23.93 0.30 3.51
C SER A 121 -22.78 1.20 3.98
N LYS A 122 -23.10 2.45 4.31
CA LYS A 122 -22.23 3.31 5.16
C LYS A 122 -22.16 2.78 6.60
N SER A 123 -23.12 1.94 7.00
CA SER A 123 -23.17 1.28 8.29
C SER A 123 -22.17 0.12 8.36
N TYR A 124 -21.27 0.21 9.33
CA TYR A 124 -20.20 -0.75 9.59
C TYR A 124 -20.68 -2.10 10.19
N ASN A 125 -21.98 -2.28 10.42
CA ASN A 125 -22.48 -3.21 11.43
C ASN A 125 -23.20 -4.49 10.96
N GLU A 126 -23.17 -4.86 9.68
CA GLU A 126 -23.84 -6.09 9.25
C GLU A 126 -22.86 -7.18 8.80
N ASN A 127 -22.57 -8.09 9.74
CA ASN A 127 -22.11 -9.48 9.57
C ASN A 127 -20.83 -9.76 8.76
N TRP A 128 -20.12 -8.76 8.24
CA TRP A 128 -18.86 -8.96 7.55
C TRP A 128 -17.68 -9.02 8.53
N ARG A 129 -17.07 -10.21 8.67
CA ARG A 129 -15.80 -10.36 9.39
C ARG A 129 -14.65 -9.81 8.55
N ARG A 130 -14.10 -8.68 8.97
CA ARG A 130 -12.96 -8.01 8.33
C ARG A 130 -11.72 -8.92 8.33
N GLY A 131 -11.23 -9.29 7.16
CA GLY A 131 -9.95 -10.00 7.01
C GLY A 131 -8.73 -9.12 7.35
N PRO A 132 -7.55 -9.72 7.62
CA PRO A 132 -6.33 -8.98 7.93
C PRO A 132 -5.85 -8.12 6.75
N ILE A 133 -5.02 -7.11 7.01
CA ILE A 133 -4.37 -6.35 5.93
C ILE A 133 -3.39 -7.27 5.23
N ASN A 134 -3.38 -7.22 3.91
CA ASN A 134 -2.45 -7.96 3.08
C ASN A 134 -1.36 -7.03 2.55
N LYS A 135 -0.09 -7.32 2.89
CA LYS A 135 1.08 -6.53 2.49
C LYS A 135 1.21 -6.40 0.96
N ALA A 136 1.00 -7.47 0.21
CA ALA A 136 1.10 -7.44 -1.24
C ALA A 136 0.03 -6.53 -1.89
N ILE A 137 -1.19 -6.51 -1.34
CA ILE A 137 -2.24 -5.58 -1.79
C ILE A 137 -1.91 -4.13 -1.40
N PHE A 138 -1.34 -3.92 -0.20
CA PHE A 138 -0.88 -2.61 0.23
C PHE A 138 0.18 -2.04 -0.71
N GLU A 139 1.23 -2.81 -1.00
CA GLU A 139 2.30 -2.40 -1.92
C GLU A 139 1.75 -2.10 -3.31
N MET A 140 0.91 -2.99 -3.83
CA MET A 140 0.31 -2.87 -5.15
C MET A 140 -0.46 -1.55 -5.31
N TRP A 141 -1.34 -1.22 -4.36
CA TRP A 141 -2.08 0.03 -4.41
C TRP A 141 -1.23 1.25 -4.08
N SER A 142 -0.20 1.10 -3.24
CA SER A 142 0.77 2.16 -2.98
C SER A 142 1.45 2.61 -4.28
N VAL A 143 1.97 1.64 -5.06
CA VAL A 143 2.56 1.91 -6.39
C VAL A 143 1.52 2.53 -7.31
N CYS A 144 0.42 1.80 -7.56
CA CYS A 144 -0.53 2.18 -8.61
C CYS A 144 -1.16 3.55 -8.36
N PHE A 145 -1.52 3.89 -7.13
CA PHE A 145 -2.13 5.19 -6.84
C PHE A 145 -1.09 6.31 -6.76
N SER A 146 0.18 6.00 -6.43
CA SER A 146 1.23 7.01 -6.43
C SER A 146 1.56 7.54 -7.83
N GLU A 147 1.30 6.72 -8.86
CA GLU A 147 1.54 6.99 -10.28
C GLU A 147 0.43 7.82 -10.95
N LEU A 148 -0.73 7.97 -10.29
CA LEU A 148 -1.88 8.70 -10.83
C LEU A 148 -1.88 10.16 -10.39
N THR A 149 -2.51 11.01 -11.20
CA THR A 149 -2.87 12.37 -10.80
C THR A 149 -4.10 12.37 -9.90
N GLU A 150 -4.31 13.45 -9.15
CA GLU A 150 -5.53 13.61 -8.33
C GLU A 150 -6.80 13.58 -9.18
N GLU A 151 -6.80 14.19 -10.37
CA GLU A 151 -7.94 14.12 -11.31
C GLU A 151 -8.29 12.66 -11.69
N GLN A 152 -7.29 11.83 -11.94
CA GLN A 152 -7.50 10.41 -12.24
C GLN A 152 -8.03 9.64 -11.03
N LEU A 153 -7.53 9.95 -9.83
CA LEU A 153 -8.00 9.36 -8.58
C LEU A 153 -9.46 9.78 -8.28
N ASP A 154 -9.81 11.03 -8.53
CA ASP A 154 -11.18 11.54 -8.39
C ASP A 154 -12.17 10.83 -9.34
N LYS A 155 -11.77 10.53 -10.58
CA LYS A 155 -12.58 9.71 -11.49
C LYS A 155 -12.87 8.32 -10.91
N ILE A 156 -11.89 7.71 -10.24
CA ILE A 156 -12.06 6.42 -9.56
C ILE A 156 -13.03 6.58 -8.38
N VAL A 157 -12.94 7.67 -7.61
CA VAL A 157 -13.89 7.98 -6.54
C VAL A 157 -15.32 8.11 -7.10
N CYS A 158 -15.52 8.82 -8.20
CA CYS A 158 -16.83 8.92 -8.85
C CYS A 158 -17.38 7.56 -9.31
N LYS A 159 -16.50 6.65 -9.76
CA LYS A 159 -16.84 5.28 -10.19
C LYS A 159 -16.61 4.22 -9.10
N ARG A 160 -16.56 4.63 -7.82
CA ARG A 160 -16.13 3.77 -6.71
C ARG A 160 -16.81 2.40 -6.66
N LYS A 161 -18.12 2.33 -6.90
CA LYS A 161 -18.87 1.07 -6.87
C LYS A 161 -18.38 0.08 -7.93
N GLU A 162 -18.28 0.54 -9.18
CA GLU A 162 -17.81 -0.26 -10.31
C GLU A 162 -16.36 -0.70 -10.10
N PHE A 163 -15.52 0.22 -9.61
CA PHE A 163 -14.14 -0.06 -9.27
C PHE A 163 -14.00 -1.16 -8.21
N LEU A 164 -14.76 -1.08 -7.11
CA LEU A 164 -14.72 -2.10 -6.05
C LEU A 164 -15.24 -3.47 -6.52
N MET A 165 -16.24 -3.50 -7.40
CA MET A 165 -16.73 -4.73 -8.02
C MET A 165 -15.69 -5.35 -8.93
N LYS A 166 -15.06 -4.55 -9.80
CA LYS A 166 -13.99 -5.02 -10.68
C LYS A 166 -12.78 -5.52 -9.89
N PHE A 167 -12.42 -4.85 -8.80
CA PHE A 167 -11.37 -5.34 -7.91
C PHE A 167 -11.79 -6.64 -7.20
N CYS A 168 -13.06 -6.78 -6.80
CA CYS A 168 -13.60 -8.02 -6.24
C CYS A 168 -13.41 -9.20 -7.20
N ASP A 169 -13.72 -9.00 -8.48
CA ASP A 169 -13.60 -10.02 -9.51
C ASP A 169 -12.13 -10.37 -9.76
N MET A 170 -11.25 -9.36 -9.82
CA MET A 170 -9.80 -9.58 -9.89
C MET A 170 -9.30 -10.41 -8.71
N GLN A 171 -9.84 -10.22 -7.50
CA GLN A 171 -9.46 -11.02 -6.34
C GLN A 171 -9.90 -12.50 -6.41
N GLN A 172 -10.82 -12.84 -7.31
CA GLN A 172 -11.21 -14.24 -7.57
C GLN A 172 -10.36 -14.88 -8.69
N ASP A 173 -9.59 -14.09 -9.44
CA ASP A 173 -8.72 -14.61 -10.48
C ASP A 173 -7.58 -15.47 -9.88
N ARG A 174 -7.35 -16.64 -10.46
CA ARG A 174 -6.33 -17.59 -9.97
C ARG A 174 -4.92 -16.99 -10.06
N GLY A 175 -4.65 -16.23 -11.12
CA GLY A 175 -3.39 -15.52 -11.31
C GLY A 175 -3.16 -14.49 -10.21
N PHE A 176 -4.17 -13.67 -9.92
CA PHE A 176 -4.11 -12.68 -8.84
C PHE A 176 -3.91 -13.34 -7.47
N ILE A 177 -4.69 -14.37 -7.16
CA ILE A 177 -4.61 -15.11 -5.89
C ILE A 177 -3.19 -15.65 -5.66
N THR A 178 -2.54 -16.12 -6.72
CA THR A 178 -1.16 -16.61 -6.69
C THR A 178 -0.17 -15.46 -6.47
N ALA A 179 -0.34 -14.37 -7.23
CA ALA A 179 0.56 -13.22 -7.19
C ALA A 179 0.56 -12.46 -5.84
N ILE A 180 -0.54 -12.50 -5.08
CA ILE A 180 -0.63 -11.90 -3.74
C ILE A 180 -0.24 -12.84 -2.59
N LYS A 181 0.14 -14.09 -2.90
CA LYS A 181 0.68 -15.06 -1.92
C LYS A 181 2.20 -15.12 -1.94
N ALA A 182 2.79 -14.93 -3.11
CA ALA A 182 4.22 -15.05 -3.29
C ALA A 182 4.92 -13.68 -3.17
N GLY A 183 6.12 -13.69 -2.59
CA GLY A 183 6.93 -12.50 -2.31
C GLY A 183 8.06 -12.26 -3.31
N ASP A 184 8.11 -13.03 -4.41
CA ASP A 184 9.14 -12.89 -5.43
C ASP A 184 8.89 -11.70 -6.36
N GLN A 185 9.91 -11.32 -7.14
CA GLN A 185 9.85 -10.22 -8.09
C GLN A 185 8.80 -10.44 -9.18
N HIS A 186 8.70 -11.65 -9.73
CA HIS A 186 7.76 -11.95 -10.82
C HIS A 186 6.31 -11.77 -10.36
N SER A 187 5.96 -12.31 -9.19
CA SER A 187 4.64 -12.14 -8.57
C SER A 187 4.34 -10.68 -8.23
N THR A 188 5.37 -9.91 -7.89
CA THR A 188 5.28 -8.46 -7.62
C THR A 188 4.97 -7.66 -8.86
N ASN A 189 5.73 -7.87 -9.93
CA ASN A 189 5.46 -7.24 -11.22
C ASN A 189 4.05 -7.61 -11.70
N ARG A 190 3.71 -8.90 -11.65
CA ARG A 190 2.41 -9.41 -12.10
C ARG A 190 1.23 -8.76 -11.37
N ARG A 191 1.22 -8.68 -10.03
CA ARG A 191 0.08 -8.10 -9.31
C ARG A 191 -0.09 -6.60 -9.60
N ILE A 192 1.02 -5.87 -9.73
CA ILE A 192 1.00 -4.44 -10.05
C ILE A 192 0.50 -4.23 -11.49
N ASP A 193 0.97 -5.01 -12.45
CA ASP A 193 0.53 -4.89 -13.84
C ASP A 193 -0.95 -5.25 -14.02
N MET A 194 -1.46 -6.23 -13.27
CA MET A 194 -2.89 -6.54 -13.23
C MET A 194 -3.71 -5.35 -12.70
N ALA A 195 -3.26 -4.71 -11.62
CA ALA A 195 -3.91 -3.52 -11.08
C ALA A 195 -3.84 -2.31 -12.04
N ARG A 196 -2.69 -2.06 -12.67
CA ARG A 196 -2.55 -1.02 -13.70
C ARG A 196 -3.48 -1.26 -14.89
N ASN A 197 -3.60 -2.50 -15.36
CA ASN A 197 -4.50 -2.83 -16.46
C ASN A 197 -5.97 -2.61 -16.08
N MET A 198 -6.35 -2.95 -14.85
CA MET A 198 -7.69 -2.63 -14.32
C MET A 198 -7.92 -1.11 -14.27
N LEU A 199 -6.93 -0.32 -13.84
CA LEU A 199 -7.06 1.13 -13.69
C LEU A 199 -7.35 1.87 -15.00
N LYS A 200 -6.88 1.35 -16.15
CA LYS A 200 -7.15 1.94 -17.48
C LYS A 200 -8.64 2.08 -17.81
N GLU A 201 -9.52 1.33 -17.14
CA GLU A 201 -10.98 1.42 -17.31
C GLU A 201 -11.60 2.61 -16.54
N PHE A 202 -10.85 3.23 -15.62
CA PHE A 202 -11.37 4.21 -14.66
C PHE A 202 -10.72 5.59 -14.71
N VAL A 203 -9.53 5.73 -15.32
CA VAL A 203 -8.73 6.97 -15.35
C VAL A 203 -8.81 7.73 -16.67
#